data_AF-A0A3A1U225-F1
#
_entry.id   AF-A0A3A1U225-F1
#
_cell.length_a   1.000
_cell.length_b   1.000
_cell.length_c   1.000
_cell.angle_alpha   90.00
_cell.angle_beta   90.00
_cell.angle_gamma   90.00
#
_symmetry.space_group_name_H-M   'P 1'
#
loop_
_entity.id
_entity.type
_entity.pdbx_description
1 polymer ?
#
loop_
_entity_poly.entity_id
_entity_poly.type
_entity_poly.pdbx_seq_one_letter_code
_entity_poly.pdbx_strand_id
1 'polypeptide(L)'
;MTSAALPAANPIGRIALAAVLAAVLTSAVNVGIALSAVALGVPQTPALTPPADITLSVVAGVGGAIGWAVVRRHAADPRRVLRRLVPAVLLISFVPDAVLALLTVADTGTAPILALMLMHVATIAIAVAVYARTLPVAAAQPSATRGSIRL
;
A
#
# COMPACT_ATOMS: atom_id res chain seq x y z
N MET A 1 8.38 15.30 -43.26
CA MET A 1 8.62 14.29 -42.21
C MET A 1 7.86 14.71 -40.96
N THR A 2 6.65 14.19 -40.76
CA THR A 2 5.79 14.48 -39.61
C THR A 2 6.16 13.54 -38.46
N SER A 3 6.78 14.08 -37.40
CA SER A 3 6.96 13.35 -36.14
C SER A 3 5.58 12.99 -35.58
N ALA A 4 5.22 11.72 -35.61
CA ALA A 4 4.09 11.21 -34.87
C ALA A 4 4.38 11.42 -33.37
N ALA A 5 3.67 12.38 -32.76
CA ALA A 5 3.70 12.56 -31.32
C ALA A 5 3.17 11.25 -30.69
N LEU A 6 4.03 10.56 -29.94
CA LEU A 6 3.62 9.37 -29.20
C LEU A 6 2.43 9.75 -28.29
N PRO A 7 1.36 8.93 -28.22
CA PRO A 7 0.20 9.22 -27.40
C PRO A 7 0.65 9.49 -25.96
N ALA A 8 0.20 10.62 -25.41
CA ALA A 8 0.50 11.00 -24.03
C ALA A 8 0.11 9.86 -23.08
N ALA A 9 1.05 9.37 -22.29
CA ALA A 9 0.80 8.30 -21.33
C ALA A 9 -0.33 8.72 -20.37
N ASN A 10 -1.43 7.96 -20.31
CA ASN A 10 -2.59 8.26 -19.46
C ASN A 10 -2.24 8.02 -17.97
N PRO A 11 -1.97 9.07 -17.17
CA PRO A 11 -1.52 8.89 -15.80
C PRO A 11 -2.65 8.44 -14.89
N ILE A 12 -3.89 8.86 -15.16
CA ILE A 12 -5.08 8.52 -14.37
C ILE A 12 -5.40 7.05 -14.52
N GLY A 13 -5.38 6.52 -15.75
CA GLY A 13 -5.62 5.10 -16.01
C GLY A 13 -4.65 4.18 -15.28
N ARG A 14 -3.37 4.59 -15.17
CA ARG A 14 -2.35 3.83 -14.42
C ARG A 14 -2.58 3.87 -12.91
N ILE A 15 -2.99 5.02 -12.36
CA ILE A 15 -3.32 5.15 -10.94
C ILE A 15 -4.54 4.30 -10.60
N ALA A 16 -5.60 4.35 -11.43
CA ALA A 16 -6.79 3.55 -11.26
C ALA A 16 -6.48 2.05 -11.31
N LEU A 17 -5.70 1.60 -12.31
CA LEU A 17 -5.26 0.21 -12.40
C LEU A 17 -4.46 -0.22 -11.16
N ALA A 18 -3.52 0.62 -10.70
CA ALA A 18 -2.72 0.35 -9.51
C ALA A 18 -3.59 0.21 -8.25
N ALA A 19 -4.58 1.09 -8.09
CA ALA A 19 -5.53 1.04 -6.97
C ALA A 19 -6.38 -0.23 -6.99
N VAL A 20 -6.95 -0.58 -8.15
CA VAL A 20 -7.77 -1.80 -8.32
C VAL A 20 -6.94 -3.05 -8.05
N LEU A 21 -5.74 -3.15 -8.63
CA LEU A 21 -4.86 -4.30 -8.40
C LEU A 21 -4.47 -4.44 -6.92
N ALA A 22 -4.13 -3.33 -6.27
CA ALA A 22 -3.81 -3.34 -4.84
C ALA A 22 -5.01 -3.77 -4.00
N ALA A 23 -6.21 -3.24 -4.28
CA ALA A 23 -7.43 -3.57 -3.55
C ALA A 23 -7.81 -5.05 -3.69
N VAL A 24 -7.76 -5.60 -4.91
CA VAL A 24 -8.09 -7.01 -5.18
C VAL A 24 -7.10 -7.95 -4.50
N LEU A 25 -5.79 -7.72 -4.68
CA LEU A 25 -4.76 -8.58 -4.08
C LEU A 25 -4.77 -8.52 -2.56
N THR A 26 -4.95 -7.33 -1.99
CA THR A 26 -5.05 -7.14 -0.54
C THR A 26 -6.28 -7.86 0.01
N SER A 27 -7.45 -7.67 -0.62
CA SER A 27 -8.69 -8.32 -0.17
C SER A 27 -8.55 -9.85 -0.18
N ALA A 28 -7.95 -10.42 -1.23
CA ALA A 28 -7.73 -11.87 -1.32
C ALA A 28 -6.82 -12.39 -0.20
N VAL A 29 -5.72 -11.70 0.08
CA VAL A 29 -4.77 -12.09 1.14
C VAL A 29 -5.40 -11.91 2.53
N ASN A 30 -6.10 -10.81 2.76
CA ASN A 30 -6.75 -10.52 4.04
C ASN A 30 -7.85 -11.54 4.36
N VAL A 31 -8.68 -11.91 3.37
CA VAL A 31 -9.65 -13.01 3.53
C VAL A 31 -8.93 -14.32 3.86
N GLY A 32 -7.82 -14.62 3.19
CA GLY A 32 -7.00 -15.80 3.51
C GLY A 32 -6.45 -15.80 4.95
N ILE A 33 -5.98 -14.65 5.44
CA ILE A 33 -5.52 -14.47 6.83
C ILE A 33 -6.68 -14.68 7.80
N ALA A 34 -7.83 -14.05 7.55
CA ALA A 34 -9.01 -14.18 8.40
C ALA A 34 -9.47 -15.65 8.49
N LEU A 35 -9.62 -16.33 7.36
CA LEU A 35 -10.00 -17.76 7.30
C LEU A 35 -9.00 -18.66 8.03
N SER A 36 -7.70 -18.39 7.87
CA SER A 36 -6.64 -19.14 8.57
C SER A 36 -6.68 -18.93 10.07
N ALA A 37 -6.93 -17.69 10.52
CA ALA A 37 -7.07 -17.39 11.95
C ALA A 37 -8.25 -18.15 12.56
N VAL A 38 -9.41 -18.19 11.87
CA VAL A 38 -10.58 -18.97 12.32
C VAL A 38 -10.23 -20.44 12.45
N ALA A 39 -9.57 -21.01 11.44
CA ALA A 39 -9.17 -22.41 11.41
C ALA A 39 -8.19 -22.78 12.54
N LEU A 40 -7.42 -21.80 13.02
CA LEU A 40 -6.50 -21.95 14.17
C LEU A 40 -7.18 -21.67 15.52
N GLY A 41 -8.51 -21.46 15.55
CA GLY A 41 -9.27 -21.25 16.77
C GLY A 41 -9.30 -19.81 17.28
N VAL A 42 -8.89 -18.83 16.46
CA VAL A 42 -8.99 -17.41 16.83
C VAL A 42 -10.48 -16.98 16.84
N PRO A 43 -10.96 -16.36 17.94
CA PRO A 43 -12.35 -15.89 18.02
C PRO A 43 -12.73 -14.96 16.87
N GLN A 44 -13.95 -15.14 16.34
CA GLN A 44 -14.50 -14.23 15.35
C GLN A 44 -14.86 -12.90 16.00
N THR A 45 -14.47 -11.81 15.35
CA THR A 45 -14.84 -10.45 15.76
C THR A 45 -15.49 -9.73 14.57
N PRO A 46 -16.33 -8.70 14.80
CA PRO A 46 -16.90 -7.91 13.70
C PRO A 46 -15.84 -7.29 12.78
N ALA A 47 -14.65 -7.01 13.33
CA ALA A 47 -13.50 -6.50 12.59
C ALA A 47 -12.86 -7.54 11.65
N LEU A 48 -13.15 -8.83 11.83
CA LEU A 48 -12.64 -9.94 11.03
C LEU A 48 -13.69 -10.43 10.00
N THR A 49 -14.53 -9.54 9.49
CA THR A 49 -15.62 -9.91 8.57
C THR A 49 -15.34 -9.47 7.13
N PRO A 50 -15.63 -10.33 6.12
CA PRO A 50 -15.34 -10.04 4.71
C PRO A 50 -15.91 -8.71 4.17
N PRO A 51 -17.11 -8.23 4.55
CA PRO A 51 -17.63 -6.96 4.06
C PRO A 51 -16.81 -5.76 4.53
N ALA A 52 -16.39 -5.75 5.80
CA ALA A 52 -15.57 -4.67 6.35
C ALA A 52 -14.18 -4.63 5.68
N ASP A 53 -13.59 -5.80 5.45
CA ASP A 53 -12.28 -5.94 4.80
C ASP A 53 -12.27 -5.40 3.37
N ILE A 54 -13.29 -5.71 2.58
CA ILE A 54 -13.36 -5.30 1.18
C ILE A 54 -13.48 -3.77 1.06
N THR A 55 -14.39 -3.16 1.82
CA THR A 55 -14.58 -1.69 1.77
C THR A 55 -13.32 -0.96 2.22
N LEU A 56 -12.71 -1.39 3.33
CA LEU A 56 -11.48 -0.77 3.84
C LEU A 56 -10.29 -0.99 2.91
N SER A 57 -10.18 -2.17 2.28
CA SER A 57 -9.13 -2.47 1.29
C SER A 57 -9.24 -1.59 0.04
N VAL A 58 -10.45 -1.28 -0.41
CA VAL A 58 -10.67 -0.33 -1.52
C VAL A 58 -10.25 1.08 -1.12
N VAL A 59 -10.66 1.55 0.07
CA VAL A 59 -10.27 2.88 0.57
C VAL A 59 -8.74 2.97 0.71
N ALA A 60 -8.11 1.96 1.30
CA ALA A 60 -6.66 1.87 1.44
C ALA A 60 -5.96 1.83 0.06
N GLY A 61 -6.48 1.04 -0.88
CA GLY A 61 -5.94 0.91 -2.23
C GLY A 61 -6.01 2.21 -3.04
N VAL A 62 -7.11 2.95 -2.93
CA VAL A 62 -7.28 4.26 -3.59
C VAL A 62 -6.42 5.32 -2.91
N GLY A 63 -6.52 5.45 -1.58
CA GLY A 63 -5.75 6.42 -0.80
C GLY A 63 -4.25 6.22 -0.95
N GLY A 64 -3.79 4.98 -0.90
CA GLY A 64 -2.39 4.60 -1.13
C GLY A 64 -1.90 4.96 -2.53
N ALA A 65 -2.69 4.67 -3.57
CA ALA A 65 -2.31 4.98 -4.94
C ALA A 65 -2.22 6.50 -5.19
N ILE A 66 -3.16 7.28 -4.62
CA ILE A 66 -3.14 8.75 -4.68
C ILE A 66 -1.90 9.27 -3.93
N GLY A 67 -1.67 8.83 -2.69
CA GLY A 67 -0.52 9.25 -1.90
C GLY A 67 0.81 8.94 -2.59
N TRP A 68 0.93 7.74 -3.16
CA TRP A 68 2.10 7.34 -3.94
C TRP A 68 2.31 8.24 -5.17
N ALA A 69 1.25 8.53 -5.93
CA ALA A 69 1.32 9.38 -7.11
C ALA A 69 1.70 10.84 -6.75
N VAL A 70 1.17 11.37 -5.65
CA VAL A 70 1.50 12.71 -5.14
C VAL A 70 2.98 12.78 -4.74
N VAL A 71 3.46 11.83 -3.94
CA VAL A 71 4.89 11.78 -3.53
C VAL A 71 5.80 11.65 -4.75
N ARG A 72 5.45 10.77 -5.70
CA ARG A 72 6.19 10.59 -6.94
C ARG A 72 6.27 11.87 -7.78
N ARG A 73 5.21 12.69 -7.79
CA ARG A 73 5.14 13.92 -8.61
C ARG A 73 5.82 15.12 -7.97
N HIS A 74 5.77 15.22 -6.64
CA HIS A 74 6.14 16.46 -5.94
C HIS A 74 7.38 16.35 -5.05
N ALA A 75 7.81 15.15 -4.65
CA ALA A 75 9.00 15.01 -3.82
C ALA A 75 10.28 15.15 -4.64
N ALA A 76 11.25 15.91 -4.12
CA ALA A 76 12.59 16.00 -4.70
C ALA A 76 13.33 14.65 -4.70
N ASP A 77 13.11 13.83 -3.66
CA ASP A 77 13.54 12.44 -3.59
C ASP A 77 12.38 11.55 -3.11
N PRO A 78 11.54 11.05 -4.03
CA PRO A 78 10.37 10.26 -3.66
C PRO A 78 10.75 8.94 -2.97
N ARG A 79 11.93 8.37 -3.25
CA ARG A 79 12.38 7.12 -2.61
C ARG A 79 12.64 7.34 -1.13
N ARG A 80 13.36 8.41 -0.78
CA ARG A 80 13.64 8.76 0.62
C ARG A 80 12.37 9.12 1.39
N VAL A 81 11.44 9.83 0.74
CA VAL A 81 10.14 10.15 1.36
C VAL A 81 9.34 8.87 1.60
N LEU A 82 9.16 8.00 0.60
CA LEU A 82 8.40 6.76 0.75
C LEU A 82 9.02 5.82 1.78
N ARG A 83 10.35 5.76 1.89
CA ARG A 83 11.04 4.94 2.92
C ARG A 83 10.73 5.38 4.36
N ARG A 84 10.30 6.62 4.57
CA ARG A 84 9.85 7.12 5.88
C ARG A 84 8.33 7.05 6.01
N LEU A 85 7.63 7.44 4.96
CA LEU A 85 6.17 7.52 4.95
C LEU A 85 5.52 6.15 5.07
N VAL A 86 6.03 5.13 4.36
CA VAL A 86 5.45 3.78 4.40
C VAL A 86 5.50 3.17 5.81
N PRO A 87 6.66 3.14 6.51
CA PRO A 87 6.69 2.69 7.90
C PRO A 87 5.84 3.55 8.84
N ALA A 88 5.82 4.87 8.65
CA ALA A 88 4.99 5.75 9.47
C ALA A 88 3.50 5.46 9.30
N VAL A 89 3.03 5.26 8.06
CA VAL A 89 1.64 4.88 7.77
C VAL A 89 1.31 3.51 8.37
N LEU A 90 2.22 2.54 8.29
CA LEU A 90 2.03 1.24 8.95
C LEU A 90 1.85 1.39 10.46
N LEU A 91 2.72 2.14 11.13
CA LEU A 91 2.62 2.37 12.57
C LEU A 91 1.34 3.11 12.96
N ILE A 92 0.96 4.15 12.20
CA ILE A 92 -0.29 4.88 12.41
C ILE A 92 -1.49 3.96 12.21
N SER A 93 -1.42 3.03 11.24
CA SER A 93 -2.50 2.10 10.96
C SER A 93 -2.74 1.07 12.06
N PHE A 94 -1.81 0.89 13.01
CA PHE A 94 -1.99 0.07 14.20
C PHE A 94 -2.67 0.81 15.37
N VAL A 95 -2.90 2.12 15.27
CA VAL A 95 -3.57 2.87 16.34
C VAL A 95 -5.00 2.34 16.58
N PRO A 96 -5.82 2.07 15.56
CA PRO A 96 -7.11 1.41 15.74
C PRO A 96 -6.99 0.05 16.42
N ASP A 97 -5.98 -0.77 16.07
CA ASP A 97 -5.74 -2.08 16.69
C ASP A 97 -5.37 -1.95 18.18
N ALA A 98 -4.55 -0.96 18.53
CA ALA A 98 -4.18 -0.69 19.91
C ALA A 98 -5.38 -0.21 20.75
N VAL A 99 -6.25 0.62 20.17
CA VAL A 99 -7.51 1.02 20.81
C VAL A 99 -8.42 -0.18 20.98
N LEU A 100 -8.59 -1.01 19.95
CA LEU A 100 -9.41 -2.22 20.03
C LEU A 100 -8.86 -3.19 21.08
N ALA A 101 -7.56 -3.40 21.12
CA ALA A 101 -6.90 -4.22 22.13
C ALA A 101 -7.19 -3.70 23.54
N LEU A 102 -7.08 -2.39 23.78
CA LEU A 102 -7.39 -1.81 25.09
C LEU A 102 -8.85 -2.06 25.51
N LEU A 103 -9.76 -2.14 24.55
CA LEU A 103 -11.20 -2.30 24.79
C LEU A 103 -11.63 -3.76 24.93
N THR A 104 -10.98 -4.72 24.25
CA THR A 104 -11.51 -6.10 24.13
C THR A 104 -10.53 -7.20 24.53
N VAL A 105 -9.25 -6.91 24.78
CA VAL A 105 -8.24 -7.96 25.01
C VAL A 105 -8.54 -8.84 26.22
N ALA A 106 -9.21 -8.31 27.24
CA ALA A 106 -9.61 -9.06 28.42
C ALA A 106 -10.62 -10.17 28.10
N ASP A 107 -11.47 -9.95 27.09
CA ASP A 107 -12.54 -10.87 26.71
C ASP A 107 -12.12 -11.81 25.56
N THR A 108 -11.37 -11.29 24.59
CA THR A 108 -11.06 -12.01 23.33
C THR A 108 -9.61 -12.49 23.23
N GLY A 109 -8.75 -12.09 24.17
CA GLY A 109 -7.31 -12.30 24.09
C GLY A 109 -6.64 -11.46 22.99
N THR A 110 -5.33 -11.67 22.82
CA THR A 110 -4.49 -10.90 21.88
C THR A 110 -4.48 -11.47 20.45
N ALA A 111 -4.89 -12.73 20.26
CA ALA A 111 -4.80 -13.39 18.96
C ALA A 111 -5.60 -12.69 17.83
N PRO A 112 -6.84 -12.20 18.05
CA PRO A 112 -7.56 -11.44 17.02
C PRO A 112 -6.85 -10.14 16.63
N ILE A 113 -6.26 -9.45 17.60
CA ILE A 113 -5.51 -8.20 17.37
C ILE A 113 -4.26 -8.47 16.53
N LEU A 114 -3.53 -9.55 16.83
CA LEU A 114 -2.36 -9.94 16.04
C LEU A 114 -2.74 -10.31 14.60
N ALA A 115 -3.89 -10.96 14.39
CA ALA A 115 -4.40 -11.25 13.05
C ALA A 115 -4.72 -9.96 12.28
N LEU A 116 -5.36 -8.97 12.93
CA LEU A 116 -5.62 -7.65 12.33
C LEU A 116 -4.33 -6.92 11.97
N MET A 117 -3.37 -6.84 12.90
CA MET A 117 -2.06 -6.23 12.65
C MET A 117 -1.33 -6.91 11.48
N LEU A 118 -1.45 -8.24 11.35
CA LEU A 118 -0.88 -8.98 10.21
C LEU A 118 -1.54 -8.58 8.88
N MET A 119 -2.87 -8.38 8.86
CA MET A 119 -3.60 -7.89 7.69
C MET A 119 -3.12 -6.49 7.28
N HIS A 120 -2.85 -5.60 8.25
CA HIS A 120 -2.25 -4.28 7.98
C HIS A 120 -0.87 -4.37 7.33
N VAL A 121 0.01 -5.24 7.85
CA VAL A 121 1.34 -5.48 7.28
C VAL A 121 1.22 -6.03 5.86
N ALA A 122 0.36 -7.04 5.65
CA ALA A 122 0.14 -7.64 4.34
C ALA A 122 -0.38 -6.62 3.33
N THR A 123 -1.39 -5.83 3.72
CA THR A 123 -1.98 -4.75 2.91
C THR A 123 -0.92 -3.76 2.45
N ILE A 124 -0.10 -3.24 3.37
CA ILE A 124 0.93 -2.25 3.04
C ILE A 124 2.02 -2.86 2.15
N ALA A 125 2.46 -4.09 2.45
CA ALA A 125 3.46 -4.78 1.63
C ALA A 125 2.97 -4.98 0.19
N ILE A 126 1.74 -5.46 0.02
CA ILE A 126 1.13 -5.69 -1.30
C ILE A 126 0.96 -4.36 -2.03
N ALA A 127 0.40 -3.34 -1.38
CA ALA A 127 0.18 -2.02 -1.97
C ALA A 127 1.51 -1.42 -2.46
N VAL A 128 2.56 -1.40 -1.63
CA VAL A 128 3.90 -0.92 -2.00
C VAL A 128 4.45 -1.71 -3.19
N ALA A 129 4.33 -3.03 -3.17
CA ALA A 129 4.83 -3.89 -4.24
C ALA A 129 4.07 -3.69 -5.57
N VAL A 130 2.77 -3.42 -5.52
CA VAL A 130 1.94 -3.08 -6.69
C VAL A 130 2.30 -1.70 -7.21
N TYR A 131 2.37 -0.69 -6.34
CA TYR A 131 2.65 0.69 -6.75
C TYR A 131 4.08 0.86 -7.27
N ALA A 132 5.06 0.18 -6.68
CA ALA A 132 6.44 0.22 -7.17
C ALA A 132 6.56 -0.34 -8.61
N ARG A 133 5.75 -1.35 -8.96
CA ARG A 133 5.74 -1.96 -10.29
C ARG A 133 4.91 -1.17 -11.31
N THR A 134 3.74 -0.68 -10.90
CA THR A 134 2.78 -0.03 -11.81
C THR A 134 3.01 1.48 -11.94
N LEU A 135 3.58 2.12 -10.90
CA LEU A 135 3.87 3.55 -10.78
C LEU A 135 5.34 3.79 -10.32
N PRO A 136 6.33 3.37 -11.12
CA PRO A 136 7.74 3.43 -10.71
C PRO A 136 8.21 4.86 -10.46
N VAL A 137 8.98 5.02 -9.39
CA VAL A 137 9.72 6.25 -9.07
C VAL A 137 10.97 6.27 -9.93
N ALA A 138 11.12 7.29 -10.78
CA ALA A 138 12.27 7.43 -11.67
C ALA A 138 13.58 7.28 -10.89
N ALA A 139 14.52 6.49 -11.40
CA ALA A 139 15.87 6.48 -10.86
C ALA A 139 16.51 7.85 -11.12
N ALA A 140 17.24 8.39 -10.13
CA ALA A 140 18.09 9.55 -10.35
C ALA A 140 18.97 9.24 -11.56
N GLN A 141 18.89 10.07 -12.61
CA GLN A 141 19.76 9.87 -13.78
C GLN A 141 21.21 10.04 -13.32
N PRO A 142 22.14 9.15 -13.69
CA PRO A 142 23.56 9.39 -13.48
C PRO A 142 23.90 10.72 -14.14
N SER A 143 24.46 11.65 -13.38
CA SER A 143 24.93 12.94 -13.90
C SER A 143 25.89 12.64 -15.05
N ALA A 144 25.45 12.94 -16.28
CA ALA A 144 26.30 12.84 -17.45
C ALA A 144 27.55 13.69 -17.20
N THR A 145 28.71 13.02 -17.10
CA THR A 145 30.02 13.64 -17.01
C THR A 145 30.21 14.52 -18.25
N ARG A 146 29.84 15.80 -18.12
CA ARG A 146 30.05 16.84 -19.12
C ARG A 146 31.52 17.25 -18.99
N GLY A 147 32.36 16.75 -19.88
CA GLY A 147 33.80 17.02 -19.81
C GLY A 147 34.58 16.57 -21.04
N SER A 148 34.02 16.76 -22.23
CA SER A 148 34.83 16.81 -23.45
C SER A 148 35.60 18.13 -23.46
N ILE A 149 36.80 18.15 -22.89
CA ILE A 149 37.80 19.17 -23.24
C ILE A 149 38.69 18.52 -24.28
N ARG A 150 38.41 18.84 -25.55
CA ARG A 150 39.40 18.75 -26.62
C ARG A 150 40.23 20.02 -26.55
N LEU A 151 41.54 19.86 -26.39
CA LEU A 151 42.56 20.74 -26.95
C LEU A 151 43.65 19.82 -27.52
#